data_AF-A0A183DMZ5-F1
#
_entry.id   AF-A0A183DMZ5-F1
#
_cell.length_a   1.000
_cell.length_b   1.000
_cell.length_c   1.000
_cell.angle_alpha   90.00
_cell.angle_beta   90.00
_cell.angle_gamma   90.00
#
_symmetry.space_group_name_H-M   'P 1'
#
loop_
_entity.id
_entity.type
_entity.pdbx_description
1 polymer ?
#
loop_
_entity_poly.entity_id
_entity_poly.type
_entity_poly.pdbx_seq_one_letter_code
_entity_poly.pdbx_strand_id
1 'polypeptide(L)' 'MDDAWRHVFRYFRAAERIRYERVSKLWMRLLREYWKQLVSIDTNDLCVGVPAEYWSNCVAAVLGKKHCCNSTSDVLIWRF' A
#
# COMPACT_ATOMS: atom_id res chain seq x y z
N MET A 1 0.41 2.75 -21.26
CA MET A 1 0.02 1.47 -20.62
C MET A 1 -0.02 1.62 -19.10
N ASP A 2 0.99 2.25 -18.50
CA ASP A 2 1.04 2.57 -17.07
C ASP A 2 -0.21 3.34 -16.58
N ASP A 3 -0.76 4.26 -17.38
CA ASP A 3 -1.98 5.02 -17.02
C ASP A 3 -3.23 4.15 -16.85
N ALA A 4 -3.35 3.07 -17.64
CA ALA A 4 -4.44 2.13 -17.49
C ALA A 4 -4.35 1.40 -16.15
N TRP A 5 -3.14 0.95 -15.76
CA TRP A 5 -2.92 0.34 -14.45
C TRP A 5 -3.17 1.30 -13.30
N ARG A 6 -2.75 2.57 -13.43
CA ARG A 6 -3.08 3.61 -12.43
C ARG A 6 -4.58 3.77 -12.25
N HIS A 7 -5.36 3.70 -13.34
CA HIS A 7 -6.81 3.77 -13.28
C HIS A 7 -7.39 2.53 -12.58
N VAL A 8 -6.93 1.34 -12.93
CA VAL A 8 -7.36 0.06 -12.31
C VAL A 8 -7.07 0.04 -10.81
N PHE A 9 -5.89 0.48 -10.38
CA PHE A 9 -5.50 0.47 -8.96
C PHE A 9 -6.40 1.32 -8.06
N ARG A 10 -7.12 2.31 -8.61
CA ARG A 10 -8.09 3.12 -7.85
C ARG A 10 -9.29 2.30 -7.37
N TYR A 11 -9.64 1.22 -8.06
CA TYR A 11 -10.76 0.36 -7.69
C TYR A 11 -10.40 -0.71 -6.66
N PHE A 12 -9.11 -0.97 -6.46
CA PHE A 12 -8.66 -1.92 -5.44
C PHE A 12 -8.71 -1.31 -4.06
N ARG A 13 -9.02 -2.11 -3.05
CA ARG A 13 -8.90 -1.71 -1.65
C ARG A 13 -7.45 -1.61 -1.25
N ALA A 14 -7.21 -0.90 -0.16
CA ALA A 14 -5.86 -0.65 0.33
C ALA A 14 -5.09 -1.95 0.65
N ALA A 15 -5.73 -2.95 1.26
CA ALA A 15 -5.14 -4.26 1.51
C ALA A 15 -4.73 -4.99 0.21
N GLU A 16 -5.56 -4.92 -0.84
CA GLU A 16 -5.26 -5.53 -2.14
C GLU A 16 -4.07 -4.84 -2.81
N ARG A 17 -4.02 -3.50 -2.76
CA ARG A 17 -2.87 -2.73 -3.26
C ARG A 17 -1.56 -3.15 -2.58
N ILE A 18 -1.56 -3.37 -1.27
CA ILE A 18 -0.36 -3.87 -0.56
C ILE A 18 0.08 -5.24 -1.10
N ARG A 19 -0.88 -6.14 -1.40
CA ARG A 19 -0.57 -7.45 -1.97
C ARG A 19 -0.06 -7.34 -3.41
N TYR A 20 -0.59 -6.41 -4.18
CA TYR A 20 -0.26 -6.23 -5.60
C TYR A 20 1.10 -5.57 -5.85
N GLU A 21 1.65 -4.83 -4.89
CA GLU A 21 3.06 -4.41 -4.94
C GLU A 21 4.04 -5.58 -5.06
N ARG A 22 3.64 -6.76 -4.59
CA ARG A 22 4.46 -7.98 -4.56
C ARG A 22 4.53 -8.69 -5.91
N VAL A 23 3.64 -8.33 -6.85
CA VAL A 23 3.46 -9.03 -8.13
C VAL A 23 4.56 -8.67 -9.13
N SER A 24 4.92 -7.39 -9.23
CA SER A 24 5.98 -6.95 -10.14
C SER A 24 6.60 -5.62 -9.71
N LYS A 25 7.84 -5.37 -10.14
CA LYS A 25 8.53 -4.09 -9.91
C LYS A 25 7.75 -2.91 -10.50
N LEU A 26 7.08 -3.11 -11.64
CA LEU A 26 6.25 -2.09 -12.28
C LEU A 26 5.06 -1.72 -11.38
N TRP A 27 4.35 -2.71 -10.88
CA TRP A 27 3.17 -2.51 -10.02
C TRP A 27 3.58 -1.88 -8.69
N MET A 28 4.68 -2.34 -8.10
CA MET A 28 5.27 -1.72 -6.92
C MET A 28 5.50 -0.21 -7.12
N ARG A 29 6.13 0.19 -8.23
CA ARG A 29 6.42 1.60 -8.53
C ARG A 29 5.13 2.42 -8.64
N LEU A 30 4.17 1.95 -9.44
CA LEU A 30 2.91 2.65 -9.69
C LEU A 30 2.06 2.79 -8.42
N LEU A 31 2.00 1.74 -7.59
CA LEU A 31 1.28 1.76 -6.32
C LEU A 31 1.96 2.65 -5.29
N ARG A 32 3.30 2.66 -5.22
CA ARG A 32 4.05 3.61 -4.37
C ARG A 32 3.74 5.06 -4.70
N GLU A 33 3.66 5.41 -5.97
CA GLU A 33 3.25 6.77 -6.38
C GLU A 33 1.81 7.09 -5.98
N TYR A 34 0.90 6.13 -6.10
CA TYR A 34 -0.47 6.29 -5.65
C TYR A 34 -0.57 6.55 -4.14
N TRP A 35 0.19 5.81 -3.31
CA TRP A 35 0.22 6.04 -1.86
C TRP A 35 0.71 7.44 -1.48
N LYS A 36 1.67 8.00 -2.23
CA LYS A 36 2.17 9.37 -2.01
C LYS A 36 1.10 10.44 -2.28
N GLN A 37 0.18 10.17 -3.20
CA GLN A 37 -0.91 11.10 -3.54
C GLN A 37 -2.09 11.02 -2.57
N LEU A 38 -2.12 10.00 -1.71
CA LEU A 38 -3.28 9.73 -0.87
C LEU A 38 -3.29 10.63 0.38
N VAL A 39 -4.33 11.45 0.53
CA VAL A 39 -4.43 12.41 1.64
C VAL A 39 -5.02 11.77 2.89
N SER A 40 -5.97 10.84 2.77
CA SER A 40 -6.61 10.14 3.88
C SER A 40 -6.86 8.67 3.53
N ILE A 41 -6.87 7.81 4.55
CA ILE A 41 -7.17 6.38 4.42
C ILE A 41 -8.19 6.06 5.50
N ASP A 42 -9.33 5.52 5.10
CA ASP A 42 -10.29 4.97 6.03
C ASP A 42 -9.74 3.65 6.57
N THR A 43 -9.47 3.60 7.87
CA THR A 43 -8.96 2.39 8.53
C THR A 43 -9.99 1.27 8.57
N ASN A 44 -11.28 1.59 8.51
CA ASN A 44 -12.34 0.58 8.41
C ASN A 44 -12.32 -0.10 7.05
N ASP A 45 -12.02 0.62 5.96
CA ASP A 45 -11.86 0.05 4.62
C ASP A 45 -10.47 -0.61 4.43
N LEU A 46 -9.45 -0.09 5.12
CA LEU A 46 -8.07 -0.61 5.08
C LEU A 46 -7.98 -2.06 5.52
N CYS A 47 -8.62 -2.36 6.64
CA CYS A 47 -8.48 -3.63 7.33
C CYS A 47 -9.62 -4.61 7.02
N VAL A 48 -10.46 -4.34 6.00
CA VAL A 48 -11.54 -5.25 5.62
C VAL A 48 -10.97 -6.61 5.21
N GLY A 49 -11.43 -7.66 5.86
CA GLY A 49 -10.95 -9.03 5.62
C GLY A 49 -9.57 -9.33 6.25
N VAL A 50 -9.04 -8.42 7.07
CA VAL A 50 -7.86 -8.65 7.91
C VAL A 50 -8.32 -8.96 9.34
N PRO A 51 -7.87 -10.06 9.96
CA PRO A 51 -8.17 -10.34 11.36
C PRO A 51 -7.71 -9.18 12.27
N ALA A 52 -8.50 -8.86 13.30
CA ALA A 52 -8.28 -7.70 14.18
C ALA A 52 -6.87 -7.66 14.78
N GLU A 53 -6.31 -8.82 15.12
CA GLU A 53 -4.93 -8.97 15.65
C GLU A 53 -3.83 -8.44 14.70
N TYR A 54 -4.10 -8.35 13.40
CA TYR A 54 -3.15 -7.86 12.39
C TYR A 54 -3.45 -6.44 11.89
N TRP A 55 -4.45 -5.75 12.45
CA TRP A 55 -4.80 -4.40 12.03
C TRP A 55 -3.67 -3.41 12.22
N SER A 56 -2.95 -3.50 13.34
CA SER A 56 -1.77 -2.66 13.64
C SER A 56 -0.70 -2.79 12.55
N ASN A 57 -0.43 -4.02 12.09
CA ASN A 57 0.51 -4.29 11.00
C ASN A 57 0.03 -3.69 9.67
N CYS A 58 -1.27 -3.80 9.37
CA CYS A 58 -1.85 -3.24 8.16
C CYS A 58 -1.77 -1.70 8.13
N VAL A 59 -2.14 -1.06 9.25
CA VAL A 59 -2.03 0.39 9.44
C VAL A 59 -0.58 0.85 9.36
N ALA A 60 0.35 0.17 10.05
CA ALA A 60 1.77 0.50 10.06
C ALA A 60 2.40 0.40 8.66
N ALA A 61 2.08 -0.65 7.90
CA ALA A 61 2.58 -0.83 6.54
C ALA A 61 2.17 0.32 5.59
N VAL A 62 1.01 0.92 5.84
CA VAL A 62 0.48 2.01 5.03
C VAL A 62 1.00 3.37 5.52
N LEU A 63 1.06 3.59 6.84
CA LEU A 63 1.66 4.78 7.42
C LEU A 63 3.15 4.91 7.05
N GLY A 64 3.90 3.80 7.07
CA GLY A 64 5.30 3.78 6.64
C GLY A 64 5.48 4.22 5.18
N LYS A 65 4.50 3.93 4.31
CA LYS A 65 4.52 4.34 2.90
C LYS A 65 4.14 5.80 2.70
N LYS A 66 3.25 6.35 3.54
CA LYS A 66 2.96 7.80 3.58
C LYS A 66 4.16 8.62 4.05
N HIS A 67 4.96 8.07 4.96
CA HIS A 67 6.06 8.80 5.60
C HIS A 67 7.39 8.79 4.81
N CYS A 68 7.45 8.15 3.64
CA CYS A 68 8.64 8.11 2.78
C CYS A 68 8.88 9.46 2.04
N CYS A 69 9.10 10.52 2.83
CA CYS A 69 9.88 11.69 2.45
C CYS A 69 11.28 11.70 3.10
N ASN A 70 11.66 10.69 3.90
CA ASN A 70 13.06 10.50 4.30
C ASN A 70 13.58 9.16 3.78
N SER A 71 14.55 9.28 2.88
CA SER A 71 15.37 8.24 2.29
C SER A 71 15.99 7.33 3.35
N THR A 72 15.37 6.18 3.68
CA THR A 72 16.00 4.94 4.24
C THR A 72 14.95 3.96 4.78
N SER A 73 14.03 3.45 3.97
CA SER A 73 13.08 2.41 4.44
C SER A 73 12.76 1.30 3.44
N ASP A 74 13.67 1.02 2.50
CA ASP A 74 13.56 -0.18 1.65
C ASP A 74 14.03 -1.49 2.34
N VAL A 75 14.31 -1.48 3.65
CA VAL A 75 14.88 -2.64 4.36
C VAL A 75 13.93 -3.33 5.35
N LEU A 76 12.82 -2.71 5.73
CA LEU A 76 11.97 -3.29 6.76
C LEU A 76 10.63 -3.79 6.19
N ILE A 77 10.41 -5.08 6.44
CA ILE A 77 9.13 -5.81 6.50
C ILE A 77 8.91 -6.76 5.33
N TRP A 78 9.65 -7.87 5.36
CA TRP A 78 9.30 -9.13 4.69
C TRP A 78 9.80 -10.34 5.47
N ARG A 79 9.17 -10.61 6.61
CA ARG A 79 9.11 -11.95 7.21
C ARG A 79 7.78 -12.11 7.94
N PHE A 80 6.79 -12.63 7.22
CA PHE A 80 5.68 -13.44 7.72
C PHE A 80 5.31 -14.41 6.60
#